data_AF-A0A2K2CKC1-F1
#
_entry.id   AF-A0A2K2CKC1-F1
#
_cell.length_a   1.000
_cell.length_b   1.000
_cell.length_c   1.000
_cell.angle_alpha   90.00
_cell.angle_beta   90.00
_cell.angle_gamma   90.00
#
_symmetry.space_group_name_H-M   'P 1'
#
loop_
_entity.id
_entity.type
_entity.pdbx_description
1 polymer ?
#
loop_
_entity_poly.entity_id
_entity_poly.type
_entity_poly.pdbx_seq_one_letter_code
_entity_poly.pdbx_strand_id
1 'polypeptide(L)'
;MLQNLMTGLSVLQSLAGKSPELLDFHEDLGSLEAASKLQLKALAEEQQAVVKGLEKVEQELTASESDGPVSEVFRKTLKEFLDASGADVRSLSALYVEVGRSADALSLYFGEDPAKYPFEQVASTLLTFVGLFRKAHEENLKQIEAERKKALKEAEKEASQDRTPVKSKDGGADRSPRSPFK
;
A
#
# COMPACT_ATOMS: atom_id res chain seq x y z
N MET A 1 19.67 14.60 -4.07
CA MET A 1 18.33 14.41 -4.67
C MET A 1 18.43 13.73 -6.05
N LEU A 2 19.18 14.28 -7.01
CA LEU A 2 19.36 13.70 -8.35
C LEU A 2 20.01 12.30 -8.38
N GLN A 3 20.99 12.04 -7.51
CA GLN A 3 21.67 10.74 -7.45
C GLN A 3 20.74 9.61 -6.97
N ASN A 4 19.91 9.86 -5.95
CA ASN A 4 18.91 8.90 -5.48
C ASN A 4 17.81 8.64 -6.53
N LEU A 5 17.43 9.68 -7.29
CA LEU A 5 16.46 9.56 -8.38
C LEU A 5 16.98 8.68 -9.53
N MET A 6 18.25 8.87 -9.92
CA MET A 6 18.95 8.03 -10.89
C MET A 6 19.05 6.56 -10.44
N THR A 7 19.37 6.31 -9.16
CA THR A 7 19.44 4.95 -8.62
C THR A 7 18.05 4.29 -8.61
N GLY A 8 17.00 5.01 -8.18
CA GLY A 8 15.62 4.51 -8.18
C GLY A 8 15.07 4.20 -9.59
N LEU A 9 15.38 5.04 -10.58
CA LEU A 9 15.02 4.84 -11.98
C LEU A 9 15.62 3.55 -12.55
N SER A 10 16.94 3.34 -12.34
CA SER A 10 17.66 2.18 -12.88
C SER A 10 17.17 0.84 -12.31
N VAL A 11 16.84 0.80 -11.01
CA VAL A 11 16.32 -0.41 -10.35
C VAL A 11 14.93 -0.76 -10.86
N LEU A 12 14.03 0.22 -10.93
CA LEU A 12 12.66 0.00 -11.41
C LEU A 12 12.60 -0.33 -12.92
N GLN A 13 13.47 0.25 -13.73
CA GLN A 13 13.62 -0.14 -15.14
C GLN A 13 14.14 -1.57 -15.29
N SER A 14 15.13 -1.97 -14.48
CA SER A 14 15.59 -3.37 -14.46
C SER A 14 14.48 -4.31 -14.02
N LEU A 15 13.63 -3.91 -13.07
CA LEU A 15 12.48 -4.70 -12.63
C LEU A 15 11.47 -4.85 -13.78
N ALA A 16 11.09 -3.74 -14.41
CA ALA A 16 10.13 -3.74 -15.53
C ALA A 16 10.57 -4.63 -16.70
N GLY A 17 11.88 -4.72 -16.97
CA GLY A 17 12.41 -5.58 -18.03
C GLY A 17 12.53 -7.06 -17.68
N LYS A 18 12.59 -7.42 -16.39
CA LYS A 18 12.81 -8.80 -15.93
C LYS A 18 11.58 -9.46 -15.33
N SER A 19 10.80 -8.67 -14.58
CA SER A 19 9.66 -9.08 -13.76
C SER A 19 8.65 -7.93 -13.66
N PRO A 20 7.93 -7.62 -14.75
CA PRO A 20 6.94 -6.55 -14.77
C PRO A 20 5.78 -6.75 -13.77
N GLU A 21 5.46 -7.99 -13.40
CA GLU A 21 4.48 -8.37 -12.38
C GLU A 21 4.81 -7.89 -10.96
N LEU A 22 6.03 -7.43 -10.73
CA LEU A 22 6.43 -6.86 -9.44
C LEU A 22 6.19 -5.34 -9.37
N LEU A 23 5.66 -4.71 -10.41
CA LEU A 23 5.42 -3.27 -10.42
C LEU A 23 4.09 -2.90 -9.74
N ASP A 24 3.12 -3.81 -9.75
CA ASP A 24 1.78 -3.67 -9.21
C ASP A 24 1.50 -4.54 -7.97
N PHE A 25 2.53 -5.19 -7.41
CA PHE A 25 2.41 -6.03 -6.19
C PHE A 25 1.70 -5.34 -5.00
N HIS A 26 1.72 -4.02 -4.99
CA HIS A 26 1.07 -3.22 -3.96
C HIS A 26 -0.46 -3.34 -3.99
N GLU A 27 -1.05 -3.75 -5.10
CA GLU A 27 -2.49 -4.00 -5.23
C GLU A 27 -2.91 -5.26 -4.47
N ASP A 28 -2.00 -6.24 -4.30
CA ASP A 28 -2.23 -7.43 -3.46
C ASP A 28 -2.20 -7.10 -1.95
N LEU A 29 -1.73 -5.90 -1.59
CA LEU A 29 -1.56 -5.44 -0.21
C LEU A 29 -2.65 -4.45 0.23
N GLY A 30 -3.87 -4.58 -0.30
CA GLY A 30 -4.98 -3.63 -0.05
C GLY A 30 -5.36 -3.43 1.42
N SER A 31 -5.10 -4.41 2.30
CA SER A 31 -5.36 -4.30 3.74
C SER A 31 -4.19 -3.72 4.55
N LEU A 32 -3.04 -3.44 3.93
CA LEU A 32 -1.82 -3.07 4.63
C LEU A 32 -1.96 -1.77 5.43
N GLU A 33 -2.68 -0.77 4.90
CA GLU A 33 -2.91 0.49 5.62
C GLU A 33 -3.79 0.29 6.86
N ALA A 34 -4.80 -0.57 6.79
CA ALA A 34 -5.62 -0.91 7.95
C ALA A 34 -4.80 -1.73 8.96
N ALA A 35 -4.03 -2.70 8.48
CA ALA A 35 -3.14 -3.54 9.28
C ALA A 35 -2.12 -2.71 10.06
N SER A 36 -1.49 -1.70 9.44
CA SER A 36 -0.49 -0.86 10.12
C SER A 36 -1.06 0.01 11.24
N LYS A 37 -2.40 0.16 11.31
CA LYS A 37 -3.10 0.94 12.33
C LYS A 37 -3.61 0.07 13.48
N LEU A 38 -3.51 -1.26 13.38
CA LEU A 38 -3.87 -2.15 14.47
C LEU A 38 -3.02 -1.88 15.70
N GLN A 39 -3.59 -2.13 16.87
CA GLN A 39 -2.92 -2.01 18.17
C GLN A 39 -3.15 -3.31 18.92
N LEU A 40 -2.25 -4.29 18.75
CA LEU A 40 -2.43 -5.65 19.27
C LEU A 40 -2.49 -5.68 20.80
N LYS A 41 -1.83 -4.73 21.46
CA LYS A 41 -1.94 -4.56 22.91
C LYS A 41 -3.35 -4.15 23.34
N ALA A 42 -3.94 -3.15 22.69
CA ALA A 42 -5.31 -2.72 23.00
C ALA A 42 -6.31 -3.84 22.71
N LEU A 43 -6.12 -4.56 21.60
CA LEU A 43 -6.93 -5.73 21.25
C LEU A 43 -6.82 -6.83 22.32
N ALA A 44 -5.62 -7.07 22.88
CA ALA A 44 -5.42 -8.01 23.98
C ALA A 44 -6.21 -7.61 25.23
N GLU A 45 -6.16 -6.33 25.58
CA GLU A 45 -6.85 -5.78 26.74
C GLU A 45 -8.38 -5.90 26.59
N GLU A 46 -8.92 -5.61 25.40
CA GLU A 46 -10.34 -5.76 25.09
C GLU A 46 -10.80 -7.22 25.12
N GLN A 47 -10.04 -8.14 24.50
CA GLN A 47 -10.32 -9.57 24.56
C GLN A 47 -10.38 -10.04 26.02
N GLN A 48 -9.40 -9.63 26.83
CA GLN A 48 -9.30 -10.10 28.21
C GLN A 48 -10.45 -9.54 29.04
N ALA A 49 -10.88 -8.31 28.78
CA ALA A 49 -12.04 -7.71 29.43
C ALA A 49 -13.33 -8.50 29.14
N VAL A 50 -13.52 -8.96 27.90
CA VAL A 50 -14.67 -9.81 27.53
C VAL A 50 -14.63 -11.14 28.26
N VAL A 51 -13.49 -11.84 28.27
CA VAL A 51 -13.35 -13.11 29.00
C VAL A 51 -13.62 -12.95 30.49
N LYS A 52 -12.99 -11.97 31.14
CA LYS A 52 -13.20 -11.68 32.56
C LYS A 52 -14.64 -11.27 32.87
N GLY A 53 -15.30 -10.58 31.93
CA GLY A 53 -16.70 -10.23 32.05
C GLY A 53 -17.58 -11.48 32.14
N LEU A 54 -17.35 -12.45 31.24
CA LEU A 54 -18.09 -13.71 31.24
C LEU A 54 -17.80 -14.55 32.50
N GLU A 55 -16.55 -14.63 32.94
CA GLU A 55 -16.16 -15.33 34.18
C GLU A 55 -16.89 -14.75 35.41
N LYS A 56 -17.07 -13.43 35.47
CA LYS A 56 -17.83 -12.79 36.56
C LYS A 56 -19.32 -13.17 36.49
N VAL A 57 -19.90 -13.22 35.30
CA VAL A 57 -21.28 -13.65 35.09
C VAL A 57 -21.49 -15.10 35.57
N GLU A 58 -20.53 -15.99 35.32
CA GLU A 58 -20.54 -17.37 35.85
C GLU A 58 -20.43 -17.42 37.39
N GLN A 59 -19.60 -16.55 37.98
CA GLN A 59 -19.45 -16.44 39.43
C GLN A 59 -20.74 -15.94 40.10
N GLU A 60 -21.38 -14.90 39.55
CA GLU A 60 -22.65 -14.38 40.04
C GLU A 60 -23.78 -15.42 39.93
N LEU A 61 -23.82 -16.20 38.83
CA LEU A 61 -24.74 -17.32 38.69
C LEU A 61 -24.54 -18.33 39.84
N THR A 62 -23.29 -18.71 40.10
CA THR A 62 -22.95 -19.67 41.16
C THR A 62 -23.29 -19.13 42.55
N ALA A 63 -22.98 -17.86 42.83
CA ALA A 63 -23.27 -17.23 44.12
C ALA A 63 -24.78 -17.15 44.40
N SER A 64 -25.59 -16.93 43.37
CA SER A 64 -27.05 -16.78 43.50
C SER A 64 -27.81 -18.07 43.86
N GLU A 65 -27.14 -19.23 43.90
CA GLU A 65 -27.74 -20.50 44.31
C GLU A 65 -28.22 -20.49 45.77
N SER A 66 -27.56 -19.72 46.65
CA SER A 66 -27.93 -19.58 48.06
C SER A 66 -29.08 -18.63 48.34
N ASP A 67 -29.54 -17.87 47.34
CA ASP A 67 -30.51 -16.78 47.53
C ASP A 67 -31.97 -17.27 47.61
N GLY A 68 -32.21 -18.56 47.35
CA GLY A 68 -33.54 -19.16 47.41
C GLY A 68 -34.44 -18.78 46.21
N PRO A 69 -35.77 -18.86 46.34
CA PRO A 69 -36.70 -18.71 45.21
C PRO A 69 -36.65 -17.34 44.52
N VAL A 70 -36.22 -16.29 45.21
CA VAL A 70 -36.16 -14.93 44.64
C VAL A 70 -35.17 -14.81 43.47
N SER A 71 -34.14 -15.67 43.42
CA SER A 71 -33.13 -15.67 42.35
C SER A 71 -33.48 -16.58 41.15
N GLU A 72 -34.62 -17.26 41.14
CA GLU A 72 -34.95 -18.24 40.09
C GLU A 72 -34.94 -17.65 38.67
N VAL A 73 -35.59 -16.49 38.49
CA VAL A 73 -35.64 -15.79 37.19
C VAL A 73 -34.25 -15.31 36.77
N PHE A 74 -33.46 -14.79 37.73
CA PHE A 74 -32.08 -14.35 37.51
C PHE A 74 -31.19 -15.50 37.02
N ARG A 75 -31.21 -16.63 37.75
CA ARG A 75 -30.44 -17.83 37.41
C ARG A 75 -30.80 -18.39 36.04
N LYS A 76 -32.10 -18.47 35.72
CA LYS A 76 -32.57 -18.91 34.40
C LYS A 76 -32.03 -17.99 33.29
N THR A 77 -32.14 -16.68 33.49
CA THR A 77 -31.72 -15.68 32.49
C THR A 77 -30.21 -15.71 32.25
N LEU A 78 -29.42 -15.78 33.33
CA LEU A 78 -27.97 -15.90 33.24
C LEU A 78 -27.52 -17.19 32.57
N LYS A 79 -28.17 -18.32 32.86
CA LYS A 79 -27.86 -19.59 32.21
C LYS A 79 -28.09 -19.54 30.71
N GLU A 80 -29.24 -19.02 30.27
CA GLU A 80 -29.53 -18.83 28.84
C GLU A 80 -28.52 -17.89 28.17
N PHE A 81 -28.13 -16.81 28.85
CA PHE A 81 -27.09 -15.90 28.37
C PHE A 81 -25.72 -16.58 28.26
N LEU A 82 -25.29 -17.34 29.26
CA LEU A 82 -24.01 -18.06 29.28
C LEU A 82 -23.95 -19.16 28.21
N ASP A 83 -25.06 -19.88 28.02
CA ASP A 83 -25.18 -20.91 26.98
C ASP A 83 -24.98 -20.31 25.58
N ALA A 84 -25.51 -19.10 25.34
CA ALA A 84 -25.33 -18.38 24.08
C ALA A 84 -23.92 -17.76 23.95
N SER A 85 -23.51 -16.94 24.92
CA SER A 85 -22.29 -16.12 24.84
C SER A 85 -21.01 -16.92 25.04
N GLY A 86 -21.06 -18.06 25.74
CA GLY A 86 -19.88 -18.88 26.00
C GLY A 86 -19.22 -19.40 24.72
N ALA A 87 -20.00 -19.74 23.68
CA ALA A 87 -19.46 -20.15 22.40
C ALA A 87 -18.72 -18.99 21.70
N ASP A 88 -19.31 -17.79 21.73
CA ASP A 88 -18.73 -16.60 21.10
C ASP A 88 -17.43 -16.18 21.78
N VAL A 89 -17.37 -16.18 23.12
CA VAL A 89 -16.16 -15.82 23.87
C VAL A 89 -15.03 -16.83 23.65
N ARG A 90 -15.35 -18.13 23.53
CA ARG A 90 -14.36 -19.15 23.14
C ARG A 90 -13.84 -18.94 21.72
N SER A 91 -14.74 -18.64 20.78
CA SER A 91 -14.38 -18.34 19.39
C SER A 91 -13.48 -17.10 19.29
N LEU A 92 -13.85 -16.01 19.97
CA LEU A 92 -13.04 -14.79 20.07
C LEU A 92 -11.63 -15.08 20.61
N SER A 93 -11.54 -15.90 21.67
CA SER A 93 -10.26 -16.28 22.26
C SER A 93 -9.39 -17.09 21.30
N ALA A 94 -9.98 -18.03 20.56
CA ALA A 94 -9.27 -18.82 19.55
C ALA A 94 -8.77 -17.95 18.38
N LEU A 95 -9.60 -17.01 17.91
CA LEU A 95 -9.22 -16.04 16.87
C LEU A 95 -8.08 -15.13 17.34
N TYR A 96 -8.13 -14.65 18.58
CA TYR A 96 -7.07 -13.81 19.13
C TYR A 96 -5.71 -14.54 19.18
N VAL A 97 -5.69 -15.82 19.52
CA VAL A 97 -4.47 -16.63 19.47
C VAL A 97 -3.93 -16.75 18.03
N GLU A 98 -4.80 -16.92 17.04
CA GLU A 98 -4.40 -16.95 15.63
C GLU A 98 -3.82 -15.62 15.16
N VAL A 99 -4.40 -14.49 15.60
CA VAL A 99 -3.85 -13.15 15.32
C VAL A 99 -2.43 -13.03 15.88
N GLY A 100 -2.19 -13.47 17.12
CA GLY A 100 -0.85 -13.48 17.72
C GLY A 100 0.15 -14.33 16.92
N ARG A 101 -0.25 -15.55 16.51
CA ARG A 101 0.59 -16.41 15.66
C ARG A 101 0.92 -15.76 14.31
N SER A 102 -0.08 -15.17 13.66
CA SER A 102 0.09 -14.51 12.37
C SER A 102 0.99 -13.27 12.48
N ALA A 103 0.84 -12.50 13.56
CA ALA A 103 1.68 -11.35 13.87
C ALA A 103 3.16 -11.75 14.04
N ASP A 104 3.43 -12.78 14.85
CA ASP A 104 4.79 -13.29 15.06
C ASP A 104 5.38 -13.87 13.76
N ALA A 105 4.58 -14.59 12.99
CA ALA A 105 5.00 -15.17 11.72
C ALA A 105 5.46 -14.11 10.71
N LEU A 106 4.82 -12.93 10.69
CA LEU A 106 5.23 -11.83 9.82
C LEU A 106 6.63 -11.33 10.16
N SER A 107 6.93 -11.12 11.45
CA SER A 107 8.27 -10.71 11.88
C SER A 107 9.31 -11.79 11.54
N LEU A 108 9.00 -13.06 11.79
CA LEU A 108 9.87 -14.18 11.47
C LEU A 108 10.13 -14.33 9.97
N TYR A 109 9.13 -14.05 9.12
CA TYR A 109 9.28 -14.10 7.67
C TYR A 109 10.37 -13.13 7.17
N PHE A 110 10.48 -11.97 7.78
CA PHE A 110 11.54 -10.99 7.48
C PHE A 110 12.86 -11.26 8.22
N GLY A 111 12.96 -12.37 8.96
CA GLY A 111 14.15 -12.73 9.73
C GLY A 111 14.31 -11.92 11.02
N GLU A 112 13.25 -11.25 11.47
CA GLU A 112 13.26 -10.43 12.67
C GLU A 112 12.76 -11.22 13.90
N ASP A 113 13.19 -10.79 15.08
CA ASP A 113 12.71 -11.29 16.36
C ASP A 113 11.38 -10.62 16.74
N PRO A 114 10.24 -11.35 16.84
CA PRO A 114 8.93 -10.75 17.17
C PRO A 114 8.91 -9.95 18.47
N ALA A 115 9.78 -10.31 19.45
CA ALA A 115 9.86 -9.59 20.72
C ALA A 115 10.53 -8.21 20.59
N LYS A 116 11.32 -8.00 19.54
CA LYS A 116 12.03 -6.74 19.26
C LYS A 116 11.38 -5.92 18.16
N TYR A 117 10.79 -6.60 17.18
CA TYR A 117 10.12 -6.02 16.02
C TYR A 117 8.66 -6.49 16.02
N PRO A 118 7.79 -5.84 16.80
CA PRO A 118 6.39 -6.22 16.87
C PRO A 118 5.69 -5.93 15.53
N PHE A 119 4.55 -6.59 15.34
CA PHE A 119 3.75 -6.52 14.13
C PHE A 119 3.51 -5.08 13.63
N GLU A 120 3.15 -4.15 14.52
CA GLU A 120 2.85 -2.77 14.15
C GLU A 120 4.06 -2.07 13.49
N GLN A 121 5.26 -2.36 13.97
CA GLN A 121 6.49 -1.82 13.41
C GLN A 121 6.78 -2.42 12.03
N VAL A 122 6.62 -3.73 11.88
CA VAL A 122 6.82 -4.42 10.60
C VAL A 122 5.80 -3.94 9.56
N ALA A 123 4.52 -3.88 9.92
CA ALA A 123 3.45 -3.41 9.06
C ALA A 123 3.64 -1.93 8.64
N SER A 124 4.05 -1.05 9.56
CA SER A 124 4.35 0.35 9.26
C SER A 124 5.55 0.52 8.33
N THR A 125 6.59 -0.28 8.54
CA THR A 125 7.78 -0.30 7.68
C THR A 125 7.42 -0.76 6.26
N LEU A 126 6.62 -1.83 6.15
CA LEU A 126 6.15 -2.34 4.87
C LEU A 126 5.24 -1.33 4.17
N LEU A 127 4.32 -0.67 4.89
CA LEU A 127 3.47 0.38 4.33
C LEU A 127 4.30 1.53 3.78
N THR A 128 5.31 1.96 4.52
CA THR A 128 6.23 3.01 4.09
C THR A 128 6.97 2.61 2.82
N PHE A 129 7.52 1.38 2.79
CA PHE A 129 8.19 0.85 1.61
C PHE A 129 7.27 0.82 0.38
N VAL A 130 6.07 0.27 0.52
CA VAL A 130 5.06 0.19 -0.57
C VAL A 130 4.71 1.58 -1.09
N GLY A 131 4.50 2.54 -0.20
CA GLY A 131 4.20 3.93 -0.58
C GLY A 131 5.36 4.60 -1.33
N LEU A 132 6.59 4.42 -0.86
CA LEU A 132 7.79 4.93 -1.54
C LEU A 132 8.00 4.28 -2.90
N PHE A 133 7.80 2.96 -2.99
CA PHE A 133 7.93 2.21 -4.24
C PHE A 133 6.91 2.70 -5.28
N ARG A 134 5.62 2.79 -4.90
CA ARG A 134 4.56 3.26 -5.78
C ARG A 134 4.87 4.66 -6.31
N LYS A 135 5.26 5.58 -5.43
CA LYS A 135 5.64 6.95 -5.80
C LYS A 135 6.81 6.97 -6.79
N ALA A 136 7.87 6.22 -6.51
CA ALA A 136 9.03 6.14 -7.40
C ALA A 136 8.65 5.55 -8.76
N HIS A 137 7.78 4.54 -8.81
CA HIS A 137 7.30 3.95 -10.05
C HIS A 137 6.50 4.97 -10.89
N GLU A 138 5.57 5.70 -10.28
CA GLU A 138 4.80 6.75 -10.95
C GLU A 138 5.69 7.90 -11.48
N GLU A 139 6.66 8.34 -10.68
CA GLU A 139 7.62 9.39 -11.08
C GLU A 139 8.48 8.93 -12.27
N ASN A 140 8.91 7.67 -12.28
CA ASN A 140 9.68 7.10 -13.37
C ASN A 140 8.87 7.03 -14.67
N LEU A 141 7.60 6.62 -14.62
CA LEU A 141 6.73 6.60 -15.79
C LEU A 141 6.57 8.01 -16.40
N LYS A 142 6.35 9.02 -15.55
CA LYS A 142 6.26 10.44 -15.99
C LYS A 142 7.57 10.91 -16.64
N GLN A 143 8.72 10.55 -16.08
CA GLN A 143 10.02 10.92 -16.62
C GLN A 143 10.27 10.27 -17.99
N ILE A 144 10.00 8.96 -18.13
CA ILE A 144 10.12 8.23 -19.39
C ILE A 144 9.22 8.85 -20.47
N GLU A 145 7.98 9.19 -20.12
CA GLU A 145 7.06 9.85 -21.05
C GLU A 145 7.56 11.24 -21.48
N ALA A 146 8.05 12.04 -20.53
CA ALA A 146 8.60 13.36 -20.80
C ALA A 146 9.84 13.31 -21.72
N GLU A 147 10.75 12.36 -21.49
CA GLU A 147 11.93 12.14 -22.32
C GLU A 147 11.56 11.67 -23.73
N ARG A 148 10.61 10.74 -23.87
CA ARG A 148 10.09 10.32 -25.18
C ARG A 148 9.49 11.49 -25.95
N LYS A 149 8.69 12.33 -25.29
CA LYS A 149 8.08 13.52 -25.90
C LYS A 149 9.12 14.55 -26.32
N LYS A 150 10.19 14.71 -25.54
CA LYS A 150 11.31 15.62 -25.87
C LYS A 150 12.08 15.10 -27.09
N ALA A 151 12.43 13.81 -27.10
CA ALA A 151 13.15 13.18 -28.21
C ALA A 151 12.37 13.25 -29.53
N LEU A 152 11.04 13.03 -29.49
CA LEU A 152 10.19 13.17 -30.69
C LEU A 152 10.20 14.61 -31.24
N LYS A 153 10.08 15.61 -30.37
CA LYS A 153 10.11 17.03 -30.78
C LYS A 153 11.46 17.45 -31.34
N GLU A 154 12.55 16.90 -30.81
CA GLU A 154 13.91 17.16 -31.32
C GLU A 154 14.09 16.52 -32.70
N ALA A 155 13.67 15.27 -32.88
CA ALA A 155 13.70 14.58 -34.17
C ALA A 155 12.85 15.28 -35.26
N GLU A 156 11.67 15.83 -34.92
CA GLU A 156 10.84 16.60 -35.86
C GLU A 156 11.50 17.92 -36.30
N LYS A 157 12.22 18.59 -35.39
CA LYS A 157 12.96 19.81 -35.69
C LYS A 157 14.17 19.55 -36.59
N GLU A 158 14.89 18.46 -36.36
CA GLU A 158 16.02 18.05 -37.20
C GLU A 158 15.55 17.64 -38.61
N ALA A 159 14.46 16.86 -38.71
CA ALA A 159 13.91 16.43 -40.00
C ALA A 159 13.31 17.57 -40.84
N SER A 160 12.94 18.69 -40.23
CA SER A 160 12.41 19.87 -40.93
C SER A 160 13.48 20.88 -41.36
N GLN A 161 14.67 20.88 -40.73
CA GLN A 161 15.81 21.69 -41.15
C GLN A 161 16.55 21.11 -42.38
N ASP A 162 16.55 19.78 -42.53
CA ASP A 162 17.22 19.08 -43.64
C ASP A 162 16.48 19.18 -45.00
N ARG A 163 15.27 19.78 -45.02
CA ARG A 163 14.45 19.95 -46.24
C ARG A 163 14.56 21.33 -46.91
N THR A 164 15.58 22.14 -46.59
CA THR A 164 15.77 23.42 -47.29
C THR A 164 16.27 23.19 -48.73
N PRO A 165 15.54 23.64 -49.77
CA PRO A 165 15.93 23.38 -51.15
C PRO A 165 17.13 24.23 -51.55
N VAL A 166 18.19 23.58 -52.04
CA VAL A 166 19.34 24.22 -52.71
C VAL A 166 18.81 25.01 -53.92
N LYS A 167 18.79 26.34 -53.80
CA LYS A 167 18.44 27.25 -54.88
C LYS A 167 19.60 27.26 -55.88
N SER A 168 19.45 26.53 -56.98
CA SER A 168 20.33 26.58 -58.14
C SER A 168 20.38 28.01 -58.67
N LYS A 169 21.57 28.61 -58.63
CA LYS A 169 21.85 29.97 -59.09
C LYS A 169 22.30 29.86 -60.53
N ASP A 170 21.42 30.13 -61.49
CA ASP A 170 21.83 30.36 -62.88
C ASP A 170 21.93 31.86 -63.12
N GLY A 171 23.11 32.27 -63.58
CA GLY A 171 23.49 33.66 -63.80
C GLY A 171 23.27 34.06 -65.25
N GLY A 172 22.71 35.23 -65.47
CA GLY A 172 22.61 35.84 -66.78
C GLY A 172 22.36 37.33 -66.67
N ALA A 173 23.44 38.11 -66.61
CA ALA A 173 23.41 39.54 -66.83
C ALA A 173 23.55 39.82 -68.33
N ASP A 174 22.64 40.59 -68.94
CA ASP A 174 23.05 41.56 -69.96
C ASP A 174 22.06 42.73 -70.12
N ARG A 175 22.59 43.78 -70.72
CA ARG A 175 22.35 45.22 -70.64
C ARG A 175 21.12 45.78 -71.39
N SER A 176 20.41 46.68 -70.69
CA SER A 176 20.18 48.11 -71.07
C SER A 176 19.29 48.43 -72.31
N PRO A 177 18.96 49.71 -72.60
CA PRO A 177 17.68 50.31 -72.21
C PRO A 177 16.92 50.98 -73.39
N ARG A 178 15.63 51.31 -73.24
CA ARG A 178 15.01 52.41 -74.02
C ARG A 178 13.74 52.99 -73.39
N SER A 179 13.79 54.30 -73.28
CA SER A 179 12.83 55.33 -72.82
C SER A 179 11.78 55.66 -73.92
N PRO A 180 10.98 56.76 -73.84
CA PRO A 180 9.83 57.10 -72.96
C PRO A 180 8.54 57.40 -73.79
N PHE A 181 7.59 58.14 -73.17
CA PHE A 181 6.32 58.71 -73.67
C PHE A 181 5.09 57.81 -73.37
N LYS A 182 4.01 58.27 -72.73
CA LYS A 182 3.45 59.62 -72.54
C LYS A 182 2.67 59.67 -71.23
#